data_AF-Q08ME9-F1
#
_entry.id   AF-Q08ME9-F1
#
_cell.length_a   1.000
_cell.length_b   1.000
_cell.length_c   1.000
_cell.angle_alpha   90.00
_cell.angle_beta   90.00
_cell.angle_gamma   90.00
#
_symmetry.space_group_name_H-M   'P 1'
#
loop_
_entity.id
_entity.type
_entity.pdbx_description
1 polymer ?
#
loop_
_entity_poly.entity_id
_entity_poly.type
_entity_poly.pdbx_seq_one_letter_code
_entity_poly.pdbx_strand_id
1 'polypeptide(L)' 'MGDRIPRPRVALLQLLNGAWITQALHAAAKLRLADFLATGPLTVEALAQQAGTDAQSTGRLLRVL' A
#
# COMPACT_ATOMS: atom_id res chain seq x y z
N MET A 1 -12.09 -27.59 -7.15
CA MET A 1 -11.08 -26.51 -7.12
C MET A 1 -11.02 -25.88 -8.51
N GLY A 2 -12.14 -25.29 -8.93
CA GLY A 2 -12.36 -24.78 -10.27
C GLY A 2 -12.88 -23.36 -10.20
N ASP A 3 -12.44 -22.54 -11.16
CA ASP A 3 -12.93 -21.20 -11.49
C ASP A 3 -12.42 -20.00 -10.67
N ARG A 4 -11.12 -19.70 -10.80
CA ARG A 4 -10.59 -18.35 -10.55
C ARG A 4 -9.64 -17.89 -11.65
N ILE A 5 -9.99 -18.13 -12.92
CA ILE A 5 -9.34 -17.38 -13.99
C ILE A 5 -10.07 -16.04 -14.04
N PRO A 6 -9.47 -14.92 -13.60
CA PRO A 6 -10.10 -13.62 -13.73
C PRO A 6 -10.44 -13.38 -15.20
N ARG A 7 -11.62 -12.80 -15.45
CA ARG A 7 -12.05 -12.39 -16.80
C ARG A 7 -10.85 -11.70 -17.50
N PRO A 8 -10.52 -12.00 -18.77
CA PRO A 8 -9.27 -11.57 -19.39
C PRO A 8 -8.93 -10.07 -19.20
N ARG A 9 -9.95 -9.21 -19.22
CA ARG A 9 -9.83 -7.77 -18.92
C ARG A 9 -9.30 -7.49 -17.50
N VAL A 10 -9.80 -8.20 -16.49
CA VAL A 10 -9.38 -8.08 -15.09
C VAL A 10 -7.95 -8.59 -14.92
N ALA A 11 -7.60 -9.71 -15.55
CA ALA A 11 -6.24 -10.25 -15.54
C ALA A 11 -5.23 -9.25 -16.14
N LEU A 12 -5.56 -8.65 -17.28
CA LEU A 12 -4.75 -7.61 -17.91
C LEU A 12 -4.59 -6.38 -17.02
N LEU A 13 -5.66 -5.91 -16.38
CA LEU A 13 -5.58 -4.78 -15.45
C LEU A 13 -4.69 -5.08 -14.23
N GLN A 14 -4.70 -6.31 -13.71
CA GLN A 14 -3.79 -6.71 -12.63
C GLN A 14 -2.33 -6.68 -13.08
N LEU A 15 -2.02 -7.21 -14.27
CA LEU A 15 -0.66 -7.17 -14.83
C LEU A 15 -0.18 -5.74 -15.07
N LEU A 16 -1.05 -4.87 -15.62
CA LEU A 16 -0.74 -3.47 -15.87
C LEU A 16 -0.49 -2.69 -14.56
N ASN A 17 -1.26 -2.98 -13.51
CA ASN A 17 -1.15 -2.30 -12.21
C ASN A 17 -0.04 -2.87 -11.31
N GLY A 18 0.51 -4.05 -11.63
CA GLY A 18 1.48 -4.74 -10.76
C GLY A 18 2.73 -3.91 -10.43
N ALA A 19 3.18 -3.09 -11.37
CA ALA A 19 4.32 -2.19 -11.17
C ALA A 19 4.06 -1.16 -10.05
N TRP A 20 2.85 -0.60 -9.99
CA TRP A 20 2.52 0.45 -9.02
C TRP A 20 2.25 -0.12 -7.62
N ILE A 21 1.69 -1.34 -7.52
CA ILE A 21 1.57 -2.05 -6.24
C ILE A 21 2.95 -2.35 -5.66
N THR A 22 3.88 -2.81 -6.50
CA THR A 22 5.27 -3.07 -6.08
C THR A 22 5.95 -1.79 -5.59
N GLN A 23 5.73 -0.67 -6.27
CA GLN A 23 6.25 0.64 -5.83
C GLN A 23 5.61 1.12 -4.52
N ALA A 24 4.30 0.91 -4.33
CA ALA A 24 3.61 1.24 -3.08
C ALA A 24 4.20 0.46 -1.89
N LEU A 25 4.38 -0.86 -2.07
CA LEU A 25 5.00 -1.70 -1.04
C LEU A 25 6.44 -1.28 -0.75
N HIS A 26 7.23 -0.99 -1.80
CA HIS A 26 8.59 -0.47 -1.65
C HIS A 26 8.61 0.86 -0.88
N ALA A 27 7.70 1.79 -1.19
CA ALA A 27 7.61 3.07 -0.50
C ALA A 27 7.29 2.87 0.98
N ALA A 28 6.31 2.03 1.32
CA ALA A 28 5.95 1.75 2.71
C ALA A 28 7.10 1.11 3.50
N ALA A 29 7.85 0.18 2.87
CA ALA A 29 9.02 -0.44 3.47
C ALA A 29 10.17 0.57 3.67
N LYS A 30 10.46 1.38 2.64
CA LYS A 30 11.51 2.42 2.69
C LYS A 30 11.23 3.48 3.75
N LEU A 31 9.96 3.83 3.93
CA LEU A 31 9.48 4.77 4.95
C LEU A 31 9.28 4.12 6.32
N ARG A 32 9.52 2.81 6.46
CA ARG A 32 9.40 2.04 7.71
C ARG A 32 8.02 2.14 8.36
N LEU A 33 6.96 2.27 7.57
CA LEU A 33 5.59 2.45 8.09
C LEU A 33 5.15 1.28 8.97
N ALA A 34 5.52 0.05 8.59
CA ALA A 34 5.21 -1.15 9.37
C ALA A 34 5.90 -1.16 10.74
N ASP A 35 7.11 -0.59 10.84
CA ASP A 35 7.86 -0.55 12.10
C ASP A 35 7.18 0.39 13.11
N PHE A 36 6.65 1.53 12.66
CA PHE A 36 5.86 2.44 13.50
C PHE A 36 4.56 1.79 13.98
N LEU A 37 3.90 1.04 13.10
CA LEU A 37 2.66 0.32 13.40
C LEU A 37 2.86 -0.94 14.26
N ALA A 38 4.08 -1.45 14.39
CA ALA A 38 4.37 -2.66 15.17
C ALA A 38 4.02 -2.50 16.65
N THR A 39 3.98 -1.26 17.16
CA THR A 39 3.61 -0.96 18.56
C THR A 39 2.11 -0.84 18.77
N GLY A 40 1.32 -0.74 17.70
CA GLY A 40 -0.12 -0.61 17.74
C GLY A 40 -0.68 0.24 16.59
N PRO A 41 -2.00 0.28 16.44
CA PRO A 41 -2.65 1.11 15.43
C PRO A 41 -2.39 2.60 15.69
N LEU A 42 -2.12 3.36 14.63
CA LEU A 42 -1.96 4.80 14.64
C LEU A 42 -2.98 5.45 13.71
N THR A 43 -3.32 6.72 13.98
CA THR A 43 -4.02 7.53 12.98
C THR A 43 -3.07 7.83 11.81
N VAL A 44 -3.64 8.19 10.65
CA VAL A 44 -2.84 8.53 9.47
C VAL A 44 -1.93 9.73 9.76
N GLU A 45 -2.43 10.71 10.51
CA GLU A 45 -1.70 11.91 10.90
C GLU A 45 -0.51 11.56 11.81
N ALA A 46 -0.72 10.72 12.82
CA ALA A 46 0.32 10.30 13.74
C ALA A 46 1.40 9.45 13.04
N LEU A 47 1.00 8.53 12.16
CA LEU A 47 1.94 7.73 11.38
C LEU A 47 2.75 8.61 10.42
N ALA A 48 2.11 9.54 9.73
CA ALA A 48 2.79 10.45 8.80
C ALA A 48 3.78 11.36 9.54
N GLN A 49 3.41 11.85 10.73
CA GLN A 49 4.31 12.61 11.59
C GLN A 49 5.55 11.79 11.99
N GLN A 50 5.37 10.53 12.42
CA GLN A 50 6.48 9.66 12.80
C GLN A 50 7.39 9.31 11.61
N ALA A 51 6.80 9.09 10.44
CA ALA A 51 7.53 8.77 9.21
C ALA A 51 8.14 9.99 8.49
N GLY A 52 7.83 11.22 8.94
CA GLY A 52 8.28 12.45 8.29
C GLY A 52 7.66 12.66 6.90
N THR A 53 6.41 12.25 6.72
CA THR A 53 5.68 12.30 5.44
C THR A 53 4.44 13.19 5.51
N ASP A 54 3.89 13.53 4.34
CA ASP A 54 2.59 14.19 4.24
C ASP A 54 1.45 13.20 4.61
N ALA A 55 0.50 13.64 5.44
CA ALA A 55 -0.61 12.83 5.92
C ALA A 55 -1.54 12.38 4.79
N GLN A 56 -1.84 13.27 3.83
CA GLN A 56 -2.73 12.93 2.71
C GLN A 56 -2.10 11.85 1.82
N SER A 57 -0.81 12.00 1.51
CA SER A 57 -0.05 11.05 0.70
C SER A 57 0.11 9.71 1.41
N THR A 58 0.37 9.72 2.72
CA THR A 58 0.43 8.51 3.55
C THR A 58 -0.92 7.78 3.56
N GLY A 59 -2.02 8.51 3.74
CA GLY A 59 -3.36 7.93 3.67
C GLY A 59 -3.71 7.36 2.29
N ARG A 60 -3.24 7.99 1.21
CA ARG A 60 -3.37 7.43 -0.16
C ARG A 60 -2.58 6.14 -0.32
N LEU A 61 -1.37 6.08 0.20
CA LEU A 61 -0.53 4.89 0.14
C LEU A 61 -1.16 3.72 0.90
N LEU A 62 -1.63 3.95 2.13
CA LEU A 62 -2.28 2.92 2.94
C LEU A 62 -3.59 2.40 2.35
N ARG A 63 -4.30 3.19 1.52
CA ARG A 63 -5.50 2.70 0.81
C ARG A 63 -5.19 1.79 -0.38
N VAL A 64 -3.96 1.84 -0.88
CA VAL A 64 -3.52 0.96 -1.98
C VAL A 64 -3.04 -0.38 -1.44
N LEU A 65 -2.50 -0.40 -0.21
CA LEU A 65 -2.01 -1.57 0.49
C LEU A 65 -3.14 -2.30 1.23
#